data_AF-A0A414H6T3-F1
#
_entry.id   AF-A0A414H6T3-F1
#
_cell.length_a   1.000
_cell.length_b   1.000
_cell.length_c   1.000
_cell.angle_alpha   90.00
_cell.angle_beta   90.00
_cell.angle_gamma   90.00
#
_symmetry.space_group_name_H-M   'P 1'
#
loop_
_entity.id
_entity.type
_entity.pdbx_description
1 polymer ?
#
loop_
_entity_poly.entity_id
_entity_poly.type
_entity_poly.pdbx_seq_one_letter_code
_entity_poly.pdbx_strand_id
1 'polypeptide(L)'
;MARFTNEQLTAMARPASETEEQKLENAENAVKNALANYTLASGNYEVFGQGSYANNTNIRNNSDIDINVCYTGGFYYKIPEGKTREEYGLTNPSTYSYTQFKNDVERILVSHFGRNNVVRKNKCIHIKENTYRVEIDVVPTWKYRRYGDYHYHYDEGVILYADNDGKEIINFPKQHLKNGVLKNNDTSRRFKRLVRIVKNLHIRMKDEGYYNNANITSFLLECLTYNYPNSNFHIAQECDWNQILREYIYYFWSKTKEDSQDWTKWVEVSECLYLMFGHKWSRQDINSFMYNLWNYLEYNK
;
A
#
# COMPACT_ATOMS: atom_id res chain seq x y z
N MET A 1 -12.42 15.35 -28.68
CA MET A 1 -11.13 15.71 -28.04
C MET A 1 -11.10 15.03 -26.69
N ALA A 2 -9.93 14.73 -26.12
CA ALA A 2 -9.88 14.17 -24.77
C ALA A 2 -10.45 15.16 -23.75
N ARG A 3 -11.15 14.67 -22.72
CA ARG A 3 -11.78 15.50 -21.68
C ARG A 3 -10.77 16.34 -20.89
N PHE A 4 -9.56 15.83 -20.69
CA PHE A 4 -8.49 16.52 -19.98
C PHE A 4 -7.29 16.79 -20.91
N THR A 5 -6.77 18.00 -20.83
CA THR A 5 -5.51 18.40 -21.48
C THR A 5 -4.31 17.71 -20.82
N ASN A 6 -3.18 17.65 -21.54
CA ASN A 6 -1.95 17.09 -20.97
C ASN A 6 -1.45 17.90 -19.77
N GLU A 7 -1.68 19.21 -19.74
CA GLU A 7 -1.37 20.11 -18.64
C GLU A 7 -2.19 19.76 -17.39
N GLN A 8 -3.50 19.53 -17.55
CA GLN A 8 -4.37 19.12 -16.44
C GLN A 8 -3.95 17.77 -15.86
N LEU A 9 -3.61 16.79 -16.71
CA LEU A 9 -3.10 15.49 -16.27
C LEU A 9 -1.72 15.62 -15.59
N THR A 10 -0.85 16.49 -16.11
CA THR A 10 0.44 16.81 -15.47
C THR A 10 0.25 17.43 -14.09
N ALA A 11 -0.79 18.24 -13.88
CA ALA A 11 -1.12 18.77 -12.56
C ALA A 11 -1.60 17.66 -11.61
N MET A 12 -2.42 16.71 -12.09
CA MET A 12 -2.84 15.53 -11.30
C MET A 12 -1.67 14.59 -10.95
N ALA A 13 -0.60 14.62 -11.75
CA ALA A 13 0.60 13.80 -11.53
C ALA A 13 1.48 14.30 -10.38
N ARG A 14 1.21 15.46 -9.77
CA ARG A 14 2.02 16.00 -8.67
C ARG A 14 1.62 15.36 -7.32
N PRO A 15 2.56 15.22 -6.37
CA PRO A 15 2.22 14.89 -4.99
C PRO A 15 1.27 15.92 -4.37
N ALA A 16 0.69 15.60 -3.21
CA ALA A 16 -0.24 16.50 -2.54
C ALA A 16 0.36 17.88 -2.23
N SER A 17 1.60 17.92 -1.73
CA SER A 17 2.38 19.14 -1.53
C SER A 17 3.87 18.88 -1.74
N GLU A 18 4.70 19.93 -1.61
CA GLU A 18 6.17 19.80 -1.61
C GLU A 18 6.71 19.32 -0.25
N THR A 19 5.87 19.27 0.78
CA THR A 19 6.25 18.95 2.18
C THR A 19 5.87 17.54 2.61
N GLU A 20 5.44 16.68 1.68
CA GLU A 20 4.92 15.34 2.02
C GLU A 20 5.97 14.44 2.69
N GLU A 21 7.24 14.57 2.30
CA GLU A 21 8.36 13.90 2.96
C GLU A 21 8.55 14.38 4.40
N GLN A 22 8.50 15.70 4.62
CA GLN A 22 8.58 16.27 5.97
C GLN A 22 7.41 15.84 6.85
N LYS A 23 6.20 15.75 6.30
CA LYS A 23 5.03 15.27 7.04
C LYS A 23 5.21 13.81 7.48
N LEU A 24 5.71 12.95 6.58
CA LEU A 24 6.01 11.55 6.90
C LEU A 24 7.09 11.45 7.99
N GLU A 25 8.17 12.20 7.85
CA GLU A 25 9.26 12.24 8.84
C GLU A 25 8.76 12.72 10.20
N ASN A 26 7.95 13.78 10.23
CA ASN A 26 7.37 14.31 11.46
C ASN A 26 6.44 13.31 12.14
N ALA A 27 5.62 12.59 11.36
CA ALA A 27 4.75 11.54 11.87
C ALA A 27 5.56 10.36 12.45
N GLU A 28 6.58 9.91 11.73
CA GLU A 28 7.48 8.85 12.19
C GLU A 28 8.20 9.24 13.48
N ASN A 29 8.72 10.47 13.55
CA ASN A 29 9.37 11.02 14.74
C ASN A 29 8.40 11.16 15.92
N ALA A 30 7.16 11.58 15.68
CA ALA A 30 6.14 11.66 16.74
C ALA A 30 5.87 10.28 17.36
N VAL A 31 5.73 9.24 16.54
CA VAL A 31 5.52 7.87 17.02
C VAL A 31 6.78 7.33 17.73
N LYS A 32 7.97 7.56 17.17
CA LYS A 32 9.25 7.17 17.80
C LYS A 32 9.42 7.84 19.17
N ASN A 33 9.14 9.12 19.29
CA ASN A 33 9.22 9.87 20.55
C ASN A 33 8.20 9.35 21.59
N ALA A 34 6.99 8.99 21.16
CA ALA A 34 6.01 8.37 22.03
C ALA A 34 6.52 7.03 22.59
N LEU A 35 7.10 6.20 21.74
CA LEU A 35 7.61 4.88 22.11
C LEU A 35 8.92 4.92 22.90
N ALA A 36 9.77 5.93 22.71
CA ALA A 36 11.05 6.08 23.41
C ALA A 36 10.90 6.23 24.93
N ASN A 37 9.76 6.77 25.39
CA ASN A 37 9.50 7.00 26.81
C ASN A 37 9.07 5.73 27.57
N TYR A 38 8.89 4.60 26.88
CA TYR A 38 8.36 3.39 27.48
C TYR A 38 9.10 2.16 26.98
N THR A 39 9.61 1.36 27.92
CA THR A 39 10.13 0.03 27.62
C THR A 39 8.93 -0.89 27.34
N LEU A 40 8.84 -1.43 26.12
CA LEU A 40 7.94 -2.55 25.86
C LEU A 40 8.36 -3.73 26.73
N ALA A 41 7.40 -4.51 27.23
CA ALA A 41 7.63 -5.55 28.23
C ALA A 41 8.67 -6.61 27.79
N SER A 42 8.86 -6.79 26.48
CA SER A 42 9.89 -7.63 25.90
C SER A 42 10.21 -7.16 24.48
N GLY A 43 11.44 -7.44 24.00
CA GLY A 43 11.80 -7.42 22.59
C GLY A 43 12.15 -6.05 21.97
N ASN A 44 12.77 -6.13 20.79
CA ASN A 44 13.04 -4.98 19.94
C ASN A 44 11.84 -4.71 19.01
N TYR A 45 11.76 -3.50 18.49
CA TYR A 45 10.79 -3.11 17.47
C TYR A 45 11.44 -2.16 16.46
N GLU A 46 10.79 -1.98 15.32
CA GLU A 46 11.17 -1.05 14.27
C GLU A 46 9.98 -0.13 13.97
N VAL A 47 10.25 1.15 13.70
CA VAL A 47 9.23 2.14 13.33
C VAL A 47 9.58 2.69 11.95
N PHE A 48 8.65 2.57 10.99
CA PHE A 48 8.87 3.04 9.62
C PHE A 48 7.55 3.44 8.93
N GLY A 49 7.62 4.43 8.06
CA GLY A 49 6.51 4.80 7.19
C GLY A 49 6.09 3.71 6.19
N GLN A 50 4.78 3.58 5.94
CA GLN A 50 4.24 2.75 4.87
C GLN A 50 3.11 3.49 4.12
N GLY A 51 2.43 2.79 3.21
CA GLY A 51 1.29 3.35 2.49
C GLY A 51 1.66 4.46 1.50
N SER A 52 0.69 5.29 1.16
CA SER A 52 0.82 6.21 0.02
C SER A 52 1.83 7.34 0.24
N TYR A 53 2.06 7.76 1.48
CA TYR A 53 3.08 8.77 1.82
C TYR A 53 4.48 8.18 1.63
N ALA A 54 4.78 7.03 2.22
CA ALA A 54 6.06 6.35 2.04
C ALA A 54 6.31 5.99 0.57
N ASN A 55 5.26 5.56 -0.13
CA ASN A 55 5.35 5.24 -1.56
C ASN A 55 5.39 6.49 -2.45
N ASN A 56 5.18 7.71 -1.93
CA ASN A 56 5.04 8.94 -2.70
C ASN A 56 4.01 8.79 -3.84
N THR A 57 2.85 8.21 -3.51
CA THR A 57 1.67 8.06 -4.38
C THR A 57 0.43 8.74 -3.78
N ASN A 58 0.58 9.50 -2.70
CA ASN A 58 -0.45 10.30 -2.07
C ASN A 58 -0.93 11.46 -2.97
N ILE A 59 -2.19 11.88 -2.76
CA ILE A 59 -2.87 12.94 -3.54
C ILE A 59 -3.62 13.88 -2.58
N ARG A 60 -3.87 15.13 -2.97
CA ARG A 60 -4.30 16.24 -2.08
C ARG A 60 -5.47 15.96 -1.14
N ASN A 61 -6.39 15.09 -1.54
CA ASN A 61 -7.61 14.81 -0.79
C ASN A 61 -7.61 13.42 -0.14
N ASN A 62 -6.45 12.76 0.01
CA ASN A 62 -6.46 11.40 0.50
C ASN A 62 -5.20 10.96 1.23
N SER A 63 -5.48 10.23 2.31
CA SER A 63 -4.63 9.35 3.11
C SER A 63 -4.09 9.95 4.41
N ASP A 64 -4.38 9.24 5.49
CA ASP A 64 -3.65 9.30 6.75
C ASP A 64 -2.20 8.86 6.50
N ILE A 65 -1.29 9.27 7.38
CA ILE A 65 0.08 8.75 7.34
C ILE A 65 0.12 7.42 8.07
N ASP A 66 0.36 6.34 7.32
CA ASP A 66 0.53 5.02 7.89
C ASP A 66 1.95 4.85 8.47
N ILE A 67 2.06 4.69 9.78
CA ILE A 67 3.33 4.39 10.47
C ILE A 67 3.28 2.98 11.02
N ASN A 68 4.16 2.12 10.52
CA ASN A 68 4.29 0.76 11.01
C ASN A 68 5.12 0.74 12.30
N VAL A 69 4.62 0.04 13.33
CA VAL A 69 5.38 -0.28 14.54
C VAL A 69 5.50 -1.80 14.59
N CYS A 70 6.63 -2.31 14.11
CA CYS A 70 6.86 -3.73 13.87
C CYS A 70 7.65 -4.34 15.03
N TYR A 71 7.05 -5.28 15.76
CA TYR A 71 7.77 -6.08 16.75
C TYR A 71 8.79 -7.00 16.06
N THR A 72 10.06 -6.93 16.49
CA THR A 72 11.18 -7.69 15.93
C THR A 72 11.85 -8.63 16.93
N GLY A 73 11.40 -8.66 18.19
CA GLY A 73 11.88 -9.60 19.22
C GLY A 73 11.44 -11.07 19.00
N GLY A 74 10.67 -11.33 17.96
CA GLY A 74 10.20 -12.65 17.53
C GLY A 74 9.57 -12.53 16.15
N PHE A 75 9.08 -13.64 15.59
CA PHE A 75 8.44 -13.62 14.28
C PHE A 75 7.38 -14.72 14.14
N TYR A 76 6.35 -14.45 13.34
CA TYR A 76 5.49 -15.46 12.77
C TYR A 76 6.13 -16.02 11.50
N TYR A 77 5.74 -17.21 11.08
CA TYR A 77 6.34 -17.84 9.91
C TYR A 77 5.35 -18.69 9.11
N LYS A 78 5.71 -18.91 7.85
CA LYS A 78 5.13 -19.94 6.98
C LYS A 78 6.26 -20.78 6.40
N ILE A 79 6.12 -22.11 6.48
CA ILE A 79 7.01 -23.09 5.86
C ILE A 79 6.27 -23.83 4.73
N PRO A 80 6.99 -24.43 3.77
CA PRO A 80 6.39 -25.24 2.71
C PRO A 80 5.57 -26.42 3.25
N GLU A 81 4.59 -26.86 2.48
CA GLU A 81 3.78 -28.02 2.81
C GLU A 81 4.65 -29.29 2.89
N GLY A 82 4.37 -30.15 3.87
CA GLY A 82 5.14 -31.37 4.12
C GLY A 82 6.46 -31.17 4.88
N LYS A 83 6.82 -29.93 5.24
CA LYS A 83 7.97 -29.62 6.08
C LYS A 83 7.60 -29.42 7.56
N THR A 84 8.58 -29.56 8.45
CA THR A 84 8.40 -29.32 9.89
C THR A 84 9.16 -28.08 10.36
N ARG A 85 8.74 -27.50 11.48
CA ARG A 85 9.42 -26.34 12.07
C ARG A 85 10.84 -26.68 12.54
N GLU A 86 11.07 -27.93 12.95
CA GLU A 86 12.36 -28.44 13.41
C GLU A 86 13.39 -28.45 12.27
N GLU A 87 12.99 -28.80 11.04
CA GLU A 87 13.86 -28.74 9.85
C GLU A 87 14.39 -27.33 9.57
N TYR A 88 13.63 -26.30 9.98
CA TYR A 88 14.00 -24.88 9.84
C TYR A 88 14.61 -24.29 11.13
N GLY A 89 14.86 -25.10 12.16
CA GLY A 89 15.39 -24.63 13.45
C GLY A 89 14.45 -23.74 14.25
N LEU A 90 13.14 -23.84 14.01
CA LEU A 90 12.11 -22.97 14.60
C LEU A 90 11.54 -23.58 15.89
N THR A 91 12.36 -23.66 16.94
CA THR A 91 12.04 -24.37 18.20
C THR A 91 11.85 -23.45 19.42
N ASN A 92 12.01 -22.14 19.25
CA ASN A 92 11.98 -21.15 20.34
C ASN A 92 10.73 -20.26 20.25
N PRO A 93 9.58 -20.66 20.86
CA PRO A 93 8.36 -19.86 20.81
C PRO A 93 8.47 -18.58 21.65
N SER A 94 7.85 -17.51 21.18
CA SER A 94 7.68 -16.26 21.95
C SER A 94 6.58 -16.43 22.99
N THR A 95 6.82 -15.99 24.23
CA THR A 95 5.79 -15.87 25.28
C THR A 95 4.98 -14.59 25.17
N TYR A 96 5.50 -13.59 24.43
CA TYR A 96 4.78 -12.37 24.10
C TYR A 96 3.91 -12.60 22.88
N SER A 97 2.64 -12.16 22.95
CA SER A 97 1.64 -12.32 21.90
C SER A 97 1.37 -11.02 21.15
N TYR A 98 0.90 -11.12 19.90
CA TYR A 98 0.50 -9.95 19.11
C TYR A 98 -0.54 -9.07 19.81
N THR A 99 -1.53 -9.69 20.48
CA THR A 99 -2.56 -8.94 21.23
C THR A 99 -1.94 -8.13 22.36
N GLN A 100 -1.01 -8.70 23.12
CA GLN A 100 -0.27 -7.97 24.16
C GLN A 100 0.52 -6.81 23.55
N PHE A 101 1.22 -7.05 22.43
CA PHE A 101 1.96 -6.00 21.73
C PHE A 101 1.07 -4.84 21.27
N LYS A 102 -0.05 -5.12 20.62
CA LYS A 102 -0.99 -4.09 20.17
C LYS A 102 -1.58 -3.30 21.35
N ASN A 103 -1.88 -3.97 22.47
CA ASN A 103 -2.36 -3.32 23.70
C ASN A 103 -1.28 -2.41 24.32
N ASP A 104 -0.03 -2.85 24.33
CA ASP A 104 1.08 -2.05 24.84
C ASP A 104 1.34 -0.81 23.98
N VAL A 105 1.36 -0.96 22.65
CA VAL A 105 1.47 0.19 21.73
C VAL A 105 0.33 1.18 21.96
N GLU A 106 -0.92 0.72 22.08
CA GLU A 106 -2.06 1.60 22.37
C GLU A 106 -1.88 2.35 23.69
N ARG A 107 -1.52 1.63 24.77
CA ARG A 107 -1.30 2.23 26.09
C ARG A 107 -0.21 3.31 26.05
N ILE A 108 0.88 3.07 25.34
CA ILE A 108 1.98 4.03 25.17
C ILE A 108 1.50 5.27 24.41
N LEU A 109 0.85 5.07 23.26
CA LEU A 109 0.32 6.17 22.45
C LEU A 109 -0.69 7.02 23.24
N VAL A 110 -1.56 6.38 24.03
CA VAL A 110 -2.54 7.06 24.88
C VAL A 110 -1.85 7.88 25.98
N SER A 111 -0.79 7.35 26.56
CA SER A 111 -0.04 8.04 27.62
C SER A 111 0.68 9.28 27.07
N HIS A 112 1.15 9.21 25.82
CA HIS A 112 1.87 10.32 25.18
C HIS A 112 0.94 11.36 24.53
N PHE A 113 -0.07 10.93 23.76
CA PHE A 113 -0.95 11.80 22.97
C PHE A 113 -2.27 12.13 23.68
N GLY A 114 -2.61 11.42 24.76
CA GLY A 114 -3.88 11.53 25.48
C GLY A 114 -4.99 10.70 24.83
N ARG A 115 -5.82 10.05 25.68
CA ARG A 115 -6.90 9.14 25.26
C ARG A 115 -7.86 9.76 24.24
N ASN A 116 -8.18 11.05 24.37
CA ASN A 116 -9.11 11.73 23.46
C ASN A 116 -8.60 11.82 22.01
N ASN A 117 -7.29 11.71 21.81
CA ASN A 117 -6.63 11.80 20.52
C ASN A 117 -6.27 10.43 19.92
N VAL A 118 -6.44 9.34 20.68
CA VAL A 118 -6.02 7.99 20.27
C VAL A 118 -7.24 7.07 20.22
N VAL A 119 -7.55 6.58 19.02
CA VAL A 119 -8.70 5.73 18.73
C VAL A 119 -8.23 4.40 18.18
N ARG A 120 -8.44 3.32 18.94
CA ARG A 120 -8.19 1.97 18.43
C ARG A 120 -9.19 1.62 17.35
N LYS A 121 -8.69 1.20 16.20
CA LYS A 121 -9.46 0.70 15.05
C LYS A 121 -9.14 -0.78 14.84
N ASN A 122 -9.89 -1.40 13.94
CA ASN A 122 -9.77 -2.84 13.66
C ASN A 122 -8.32 -3.28 13.35
N LYS A 123 -7.59 -2.51 12.54
CA LYS A 123 -6.23 -2.87 12.05
C LYS A 123 -5.12 -1.89 12.46
N CYS A 124 -5.47 -0.73 13.00
CA CYS A 124 -4.55 0.34 13.36
C CYS A 124 -4.98 1.01 14.66
N ILE A 125 -4.14 1.89 15.18
CA ILE A 125 -4.41 2.80 16.28
C ILE A 125 -4.29 4.20 15.69
N HIS A 126 -5.44 4.85 15.50
CA HIS A 126 -5.55 6.13 14.84
C HIS A 126 -5.26 7.27 15.82
N ILE A 127 -4.35 8.15 15.45
CA ILE A 127 -4.01 9.38 16.17
C ILE A 127 -4.60 10.55 15.39
N LYS A 128 -5.55 11.25 16.02
CA LYS A 128 -6.22 12.40 15.43
C LYS A 128 -5.23 13.52 15.10
N GLU A 129 -5.55 14.30 14.07
CA GLU A 129 -4.82 15.53 13.77
C GLU A 129 -4.92 16.57 14.89
N ASN A 130 -4.02 17.54 14.85
CA ASN A 130 -4.13 18.80 15.59
C ASN A 130 -3.50 19.93 14.77
N THR A 131 -3.40 21.14 15.34
CA THR A 131 -2.85 22.32 14.68
C THR A 131 -1.42 22.16 14.13
N TYR A 132 -0.66 21.16 14.61
CA TYR A 132 0.75 20.93 14.26
C TYR A 132 1.03 19.53 13.68
N ARG A 133 0.06 18.62 13.67
CA ARG A 133 0.24 17.20 13.34
C ARG A 133 -0.92 16.72 12.47
N VAL A 134 -0.59 16.06 11.36
CA VAL A 134 -1.56 15.38 10.49
C VAL A 134 -2.11 14.11 11.15
N GLU A 135 -3.18 13.54 10.61
CA GLU A 135 -3.68 12.23 11.06
C GLU A 135 -2.63 11.13 10.82
N ILE A 136 -2.43 10.28 11.84
CA ILE A 136 -1.46 9.18 11.79
C ILE A 136 -2.18 7.88 12.13
N ASP A 137 -2.11 6.92 11.22
CA ASP A 137 -2.53 5.56 11.47
C ASP A 137 -1.31 4.73 11.89
N VAL A 138 -1.19 4.49 13.21
CA VAL A 138 -0.16 3.58 13.71
C VAL A 138 -0.63 2.16 13.47
N VAL A 139 0.18 1.35 12.79
CA VAL A 139 -0.14 -0.03 12.44
C VAL A 139 0.80 -0.95 13.20
N PRO A 140 0.38 -1.49 14.37
CA PRO A 140 1.14 -2.50 15.07
C PRO A 140 1.24 -3.75 14.21
N THR A 141 2.46 -4.17 13.90
CA THR A 141 2.71 -5.40 13.18
C THR A 141 3.77 -6.23 13.89
N TRP A 142 3.91 -7.48 13.46
CA TRP A 142 4.94 -8.37 13.94
C TRP A 142 5.77 -8.82 12.74
N LYS A 143 7.07 -9.05 12.94
CA LYS A 143 7.91 -9.62 11.89
C LYS A 143 7.33 -10.95 11.39
N TYR A 144 7.33 -11.14 10.08
CA TYR A 144 6.87 -12.36 9.43
C TYR A 144 7.95 -12.92 8.51
N ARG A 145 8.09 -14.25 8.45
CA ARG A 145 9.04 -14.93 7.56
C ARG A 145 8.31 -15.99 6.72
N ARG A 146 8.37 -15.84 5.40
CA ARG A 146 7.92 -16.89 4.48
C ARG A 146 9.12 -17.64 3.94
N TYR A 147 9.30 -18.88 4.39
CA TYR A 147 10.41 -19.72 3.99
C TYR A 147 10.12 -20.44 2.66
N GLY A 148 11.17 -20.59 1.85
CA GLY A 148 11.17 -21.50 0.71
C GLY A 148 11.68 -22.90 1.08
N ASP A 149 11.88 -23.77 0.09
CA ASP A 149 12.38 -25.14 0.31
C ASP A 149 13.80 -25.17 0.90
N TYR A 150 14.57 -24.12 0.68
CA TYR A 150 15.90 -23.94 1.28
C TYR A 150 15.79 -23.23 2.63
N HIS A 151 16.13 -23.94 3.71
CA HIS A 151 15.88 -23.54 5.10
C HIS A 151 16.47 -22.19 5.56
N TYR A 152 17.44 -21.63 4.82
CA TYR A 152 18.11 -20.37 5.15
C TYR A 152 17.60 -19.15 4.37
N HIS A 153 16.69 -19.34 3.41
CA HIS A 153 16.15 -18.26 2.59
C HIS A 153 14.67 -18.04 2.90
N TYR A 154 14.33 -16.79 3.23
CA TYR A 154 12.95 -16.37 3.48
C TYR A 154 12.70 -14.96 2.96
N ASP A 155 11.46 -14.73 2.54
CA ASP A 155 10.94 -13.37 2.36
C ASP A 155 10.55 -12.82 3.74
N GLU A 156 11.13 -11.68 4.12
CA GLU A 156 10.75 -10.98 5.36
C GLU A 156 9.55 -10.06 5.08
N GLY A 157 8.44 -10.26 5.78
CA GLY A 157 7.27 -9.39 5.73
C GLY A 157 6.86 -8.92 7.12
N VAL A 158 5.62 -8.44 7.20
CA VAL A 158 4.95 -8.13 8.44
C VAL A 158 3.60 -8.83 8.49
N ILE A 159 3.15 -9.15 9.70
CA ILE A 159 1.84 -9.72 9.97
C ILE A 159 1.10 -8.87 11.00
N LEU A 160 -0.21 -8.77 10.83
CA LEU A 160 -1.10 -8.20 11.83
C LEU A 160 -2.39 -9.01 11.92
N TYR A 161 -3.02 -8.99 13.09
CA TYR A 161 -4.35 -9.57 13.30
C TYR A 161 -5.36 -8.44 13.53
N ALA A 162 -6.50 -8.53 12.83
CA ALA A 162 -7.62 -7.62 12.99
C ALA A 162 -8.34 -7.87 14.32
N ASP A 163 -8.72 -6.81 15.04
CA ASP A 163 -9.38 -6.93 16.36
C ASP A 163 -10.79 -7.53 16.26
N ASN A 164 -11.54 -7.24 15.18
CA ASN A 164 -12.95 -7.59 15.07
C ASN A 164 -13.19 -9.08 14.82
N ASP A 165 -12.40 -9.68 13.93
CA ASP A 165 -12.61 -11.04 13.41
C ASP A 165 -11.37 -11.94 13.55
N GLY A 166 -10.29 -11.43 14.14
CA GLY A 166 -9.01 -12.15 14.25
C GLY A 166 -8.36 -12.42 12.89
N LYS A 167 -8.84 -11.79 11.80
CA LYS A 167 -8.33 -12.06 10.46
C LYS A 167 -6.84 -11.75 10.40
N GLU A 168 -6.08 -12.71 9.88
CA GLU A 168 -4.68 -12.57 9.57
C GLU A 168 -4.48 -11.71 8.31
N ILE A 169 -3.57 -10.74 8.40
CA ILE A 169 -3.12 -9.93 7.27
C ILE A 169 -1.60 -9.97 7.22
N ILE A 170 -1.07 -10.53 6.13
CA ILE A 170 0.37 -10.58 5.83
C ILE A 170 0.66 -9.60 4.71
N ASN A 171 1.63 -8.71 4.92
CA ASN A 171 2.05 -7.70 3.95
C ASN A 171 3.58 -7.66 3.81
N PHE A 172 4.05 -7.06 2.72
CA PHE A 172 5.49 -6.90 2.42
C PHE A 172 5.83 -5.43 2.13
N PRO A 173 5.64 -4.51 3.10
CA PRO A 173 5.71 -3.07 2.86
C PRO A 173 7.11 -2.59 2.42
N LYS A 174 8.18 -3.22 2.93
CA LYS A 174 9.55 -2.87 2.57
C LYS A 174 9.87 -3.23 1.11
N GLN A 175 9.44 -4.42 0.66
CA GLN A 175 9.55 -4.85 -0.74
C GLN A 175 8.69 -3.96 -1.64
N HIS A 176 7.45 -3.67 -1.22
CA HIS A 176 6.55 -2.77 -1.95
C HIS A 176 7.21 -1.41 -2.19
N LEU A 177 7.80 -0.80 -1.15
CA LEU A 177 8.50 0.47 -1.28
C LEU A 177 9.72 0.34 -2.22
N LYS A 178 10.57 -0.67 -2.01
CA LYS A 178 11.77 -0.91 -2.82
C LYS A 178 11.43 -1.06 -4.30
N ASN A 179 10.51 -1.96 -4.63
CA ASN A 179 10.10 -2.27 -6.00
C ASN A 179 9.41 -1.07 -6.65
N GLY A 180 8.57 -0.34 -5.91
CA GLY A 180 7.95 0.89 -6.38
C GLY A 180 8.96 2.01 -6.68
N VAL A 181 10.06 2.09 -5.93
CA VAL A 181 11.18 3.02 -6.22
C VAL A 181 11.95 2.59 -7.46
N LEU A 182 12.26 1.29 -7.59
CA LEU A 182 12.97 0.72 -8.74
C LEU A 182 12.20 0.96 -10.04
N LYS A 183 10.94 0.49 -10.12
CA LYS A 183 10.06 0.78 -11.26
C LYS A 183 9.90 2.28 -11.49
N ASN A 184 9.90 3.04 -10.40
CA ASN A 184 10.06 4.48 -10.35
C ASN A 184 11.05 4.97 -11.41
N ASN A 185 12.28 4.51 -11.19
CA ASN A 185 13.50 4.97 -11.82
C ASN A 185 13.54 4.48 -13.27
N ASP A 186 13.19 3.21 -13.48
CA ASP A 186 13.21 2.54 -14.78
C ASP A 186 12.18 3.09 -15.78
N THR A 187 11.19 3.84 -15.29
CA THR A 187 10.12 4.45 -16.08
C THR A 187 10.26 5.96 -16.20
N SER A 188 11.47 6.52 -16.01
CA SER A 188 11.72 7.98 -16.11
C SER A 188 10.77 8.79 -15.20
N ARG A 189 10.52 8.28 -13.99
CA ARG A 189 9.59 8.85 -12.99
C ARG A 189 8.12 8.83 -13.41
N ARG A 190 7.74 8.07 -14.44
CA ARG A 190 6.36 8.04 -14.96
C ARG A 190 5.44 7.09 -14.18
N PHE A 191 5.93 6.00 -13.57
CA PHE A 191 5.07 5.07 -12.82
C PHE A 191 4.32 5.74 -11.65
N LYS A 192 5.00 6.40 -10.71
CA LYS A 192 4.31 7.05 -9.57
C LYS A 192 3.44 8.24 -10.01
N ARG A 193 3.81 8.92 -11.10
CA ARG A 193 3.00 9.98 -11.71
C ARG A 193 1.69 9.43 -12.28
N LEU A 194 1.76 8.31 -13.01
CA LEU A 194 0.57 7.63 -13.54
C LEU A 194 -0.32 7.12 -12.41
N VAL A 195 0.25 6.54 -11.34
CA VAL A 195 -0.53 6.15 -10.15
C VAL A 195 -1.35 7.33 -9.62
N ARG A 196 -0.73 8.50 -9.45
CA ARG A 196 -1.43 9.71 -8.96
C ARG A 196 -2.49 10.21 -9.93
N ILE A 197 -2.23 10.17 -11.25
CA ILE A 197 -3.22 10.53 -12.27
C ILE A 197 -4.44 9.62 -12.15
N VAL A 198 -4.25 8.29 -12.15
CA VAL A 198 -5.36 7.33 -12.11
C VAL A 198 -6.13 7.43 -10.79
N LYS A 199 -5.46 7.66 -9.65
CA LYS A 199 -6.12 7.91 -8.36
C LYS A 199 -6.96 9.19 -8.38
N ASN A 200 -6.43 10.29 -8.94
CA ASN A 200 -7.19 11.54 -9.06
C ASN A 200 -8.42 11.37 -9.96
N LEU A 201 -8.28 10.68 -11.09
CA LEU A 201 -9.39 10.39 -12.00
C LEU A 201 -10.44 9.52 -11.32
N HIS A 202 -10.03 8.49 -10.58
CA HIS A 202 -10.95 7.65 -9.81
C HIS A 202 -11.75 8.45 -8.78
N ILE A 203 -11.10 9.35 -8.02
CA ILE A 203 -11.79 10.22 -7.06
C ILE A 203 -12.75 11.17 -7.78
N ARG A 204 -12.32 11.82 -8.86
CA ARG A 204 -13.19 12.72 -9.64
C ARG A 204 -14.42 12.02 -10.20
N MET A 205 -14.25 10.82 -10.77
CA MET A 205 -15.38 10.00 -11.25
C MET A 205 -16.39 9.70 -10.14
N LYS A 206 -15.92 9.49 -8.90
CA LYS A 206 -16.78 9.29 -7.74
C LYS A 206 -17.47 10.59 -7.31
N ASP A 207 -16.71 11.67 -7.16
CA ASP A 207 -17.22 12.97 -6.66
C ASP A 207 -18.24 13.60 -7.62
N GLU A 208 -18.09 13.35 -8.92
CA GLU A 208 -19.04 13.77 -9.96
C GLU A 208 -20.23 12.81 -10.13
N GLY A 209 -20.29 11.72 -9.35
CA GLY A 209 -21.36 10.72 -9.44
C GLY A 209 -21.35 9.89 -10.72
N TYR A 210 -20.25 9.92 -11.50
CA TYR A 210 -20.12 9.22 -12.77
C TYR A 210 -19.94 7.70 -12.60
N TYR A 211 -19.00 7.30 -11.74
CA TYR A 211 -18.76 5.89 -11.43
C TYR A 211 -18.08 5.75 -10.06
N ASN A 212 -18.64 4.89 -9.22
CA ASN A 212 -18.11 4.61 -7.89
C ASN A 212 -18.16 3.10 -7.63
N ASN A 213 -17.01 2.51 -7.36
CA ASN A 213 -16.88 1.12 -6.94
C ASN A 213 -15.87 1.04 -5.79
N ALA A 214 -16.35 0.69 -4.60
CA ALA A 214 -15.54 0.62 -3.38
C ALA A 214 -14.49 -0.51 -3.38
N ASN A 215 -14.55 -1.44 -4.34
CA ASN A 215 -13.52 -2.46 -4.54
C ASN A 215 -12.28 -1.88 -5.24
N ILE A 216 -12.44 -0.78 -6.00
CA ILE A 216 -11.32 -0.07 -6.61
C ILE A 216 -10.63 0.76 -5.52
N THR A 217 -9.53 0.24 -5.00
CA THR A 217 -8.76 0.88 -3.92
C THR A 217 -7.51 1.57 -4.46
N SER A 218 -6.97 2.54 -3.72
CA SER A 218 -5.66 3.14 -4.04
C SER A 218 -4.55 2.09 -4.17
N PHE A 219 -4.58 1.05 -3.31
CA PHE A 219 -3.65 -0.07 -3.38
C PHE A 219 -3.79 -0.86 -4.69
N LEU A 220 -5.03 -1.20 -5.08
CA LEU A 220 -5.29 -1.86 -6.36
C LEU A 220 -4.77 -1.03 -7.54
N LEU A 221 -5.05 0.28 -7.57
CA LEU A 221 -4.62 1.15 -8.65
C LEU A 221 -3.08 1.25 -8.74
N GLU A 222 -2.40 1.30 -7.59
CA GLU A 222 -0.93 1.28 -7.55
C GLU A 222 -0.37 -0.04 -8.10
N CYS A 223 -0.92 -1.18 -7.67
CA CYS A 223 -0.50 -2.49 -8.15
C CYS A 223 -0.84 -2.74 -9.62
N LEU A 224 -1.99 -2.29 -10.13
CA LEU A 224 -2.27 -2.33 -11.58
C LEU A 224 -1.21 -1.53 -12.33
N THR A 225 -0.94 -0.29 -11.92
CA THR A 225 0.11 0.53 -12.55
C THR A 225 1.49 -0.11 -12.46
N TYR A 226 1.78 -0.90 -11.42
CA TYR A 226 3.01 -1.67 -11.30
C TYR A 226 3.12 -2.77 -12.37
N ASN A 227 2.01 -3.46 -12.67
CA ASN A 227 1.94 -4.50 -13.69
C ASN A 227 1.91 -3.95 -15.14
N TYR A 228 1.81 -2.63 -15.32
CA TYR A 228 1.93 -2.01 -16.64
C TYR A 228 3.40 -2.07 -17.12
N PRO A 229 3.72 -2.66 -18.29
CA PRO A 229 5.10 -2.88 -18.70
C PRO A 229 5.95 -1.61 -18.78
N ASN A 230 7.23 -1.69 -18.40
CA ASN A 230 8.13 -0.52 -18.41
C ASN A 230 8.27 0.10 -19.81
N SER A 231 8.31 -0.72 -20.86
CA SER A 231 8.35 -0.28 -22.27
C SER A 231 7.21 0.68 -22.62
N ASN A 232 6.04 0.46 -22.03
CA ASN A 232 4.84 1.24 -22.32
C ASN A 232 4.83 2.59 -21.58
N PHE A 233 5.82 2.88 -20.74
CA PHE A 233 6.03 4.22 -20.23
C PHE A 233 6.86 5.09 -21.17
N HIS A 234 7.55 4.50 -22.17
CA HIS A 234 8.57 5.17 -22.98
C HIS A 234 8.11 5.50 -24.42
N ILE A 235 6.81 5.67 -24.62
CA ILE A 235 6.17 5.65 -25.95
C ILE A 235 6.49 6.89 -26.82
N ALA A 236 6.99 7.98 -26.23
CA ALA A 236 7.38 9.20 -26.96
C ALA A 236 8.50 9.99 -26.24
N GLN A 237 9.22 10.82 -27.02
CA GLN A 237 10.25 11.75 -26.51
C GLN A 237 9.65 12.72 -25.47
N GLU A 238 8.49 13.29 -25.77
CA GLU A 238 7.71 14.10 -24.83
C GLU A 238 6.65 13.24 -24.12
N CYS A 239 6.38 13.54 -22.85
CA CYS A 239 5.39 12.79 -22.08
C CYS A 239 3.98 13.30 -22.40
N ASP A 240 3.22 12.53 -23.19
CA ASP A 240 1.79 12.72 -23.36
C ASP A 240 1.02 11.76 -22.45
N TRP A 241 0.40 12.30 -21.40
CA TRP A 241 -0.41 11.52 -20.46
C TRP A 241 -1.68 10.97 -21.09
N ASN A 242 -2.25 11.62 -22.10
CA ASN A 242 -3.43 11.07 -22.78
C ASN A 242 -3.07 9.81 -23.58
N GLN A 243 -1.91 9.80 -24.24
CA GLN A 243 -1.43 8.60 -24.91
C GLN A 243 -1.15 7.46 -23.93
N ILE A 244 -0.42 7.74 -22.83
CA ILE A 244 -0.13 6.75 -21.79
C ILE A 244 -1.42 6.21 -21.18
N LEU A 245 -2.41 7.06 -20.88
CA LEU A 245 -3.69 6.62 -20.32
C LEU A 245 -4.48 5.75 -21.30
N ARG A 246 -4.53 6.07 -22.59
CA ARG A 246 -5.19 5.23 -23.61
C ARG A 246 -4.60 3.83 -23.60
N GLU A 247 -3.28 3.72 -23.66
CA GLU A 247 -2.59 2.43 -23.70
C GLU A 247 -2.70 1.68 -22.36
N TYR A 248 -2.60 2.38 -21.23
CA TYR A 248 -2.82 1.83 -19.90
C TYR A 248 -4.22 1.22 -19.77
N ILE A 249 -5.26 1.98 -20.11
CA ILE A 249 -6.65 1.54 -20.01
C ILE A 249 -6.89 0.35 -20.96
N TYR A 250 -6.44 0.45 -22.21
CA TYR A 250 -6.60 -0.63 -23.19
C TYR A 250 -5.87 -1.92 -22.74
N TYR A 251 -4.66 -1.79 -22.18
CA TYR A 251 -3.89 -2.92 -21.66
C TYR A 251 -4.67 -3.69 -20.58
N PHE A 252 -5.18 -2.99 -19.56
CA PHE A 252 -5.92 -3.67 -18.48
C PHE A 252 -7.30 -4.13 -18.91
N TRP A 253 -8.01 -3.35 -19.73
CA TRP A 253 -9.32 -3.73 -20.26
C TRP A 253 -9.24 -5.01 -21.11
N SER A 254 -8.28 -5.07 -22.05
CA SER A 254 -8.10 -6.25 -22.92
C SER A 254 -7.69 -7.50 -22.14
N LYS A 255 -6.81 -7.36 -21.15
CA LYS A 255 -6.35 -8.46 -20.27
C LYS A 255 -7.35 -8.88 -19.19
N THR A 256 -8.48 -8.19 -19.10
CA THR A 256 -9.60 -8.56 -18.22
C THR A 256 -10.85 -9.00 -18.98
N LYS A 257 -10.78 -9.21 -20.30
CA LYS A 257 -11.87 -9.87 -21.06
C LYS A 257 -12.07 -11.32 -20.62
N GLU A 258 -13.24 -11.88 -20.92
CA GLU A 258 -13.64 -13.23 -20.47
C GLU A 258 -12.71 -14.34 -20.98
N ASP A 259 -12.17 -14.17 -22.18
CA ASP A 259 -11.23 -15.08 -22.83
C ASP A 259 -9.77 -14.90 -22.37
N SER A 260 -9.48 -13.90 -21.53
CA SER A 260 -8.12 -13.63 -21.04
C SER A 260 -7.85 -14.26 -19.67
N GLN A 261 -6.64 -14.80 -19.51
CA GLN A 261 -6.12 -15.31 -18.23
C GLN A 261 -4.94 -14.48 -17.72
N ASP A 262 -4.54 -13.41 -18.40
CA ASP A 262 -3.34 -12.65 -18.03
C ASP A 262 -3.45 -11.98 -16.66
N TRP A 263 -4.66 -11.61 -16.25
CA TRP A 263 -4.93 -11.01 -14.94
C TRP A 263 -4.52 -11.93 -13.77
N THR A 264 -4.47 -13.26 -13.98
CA THR A 264 -4.04 -14.22 -12.95
C THR A 264 -2.56 -14.10 -12.60
N LYS A 265 -1.76 -13.52 -13.50
CA LYS A 265 -0.31 -13.36 -13.33
C LYS A 265 0.08 -12.04 -12.67
N TRP A 266 -0.87 -11.13 -12.45
CA TRP A 266 -0.56 -9.84 -11.85
C TRP A 266 -0.17 -10.00 -10.39
N VAL A 267 0.85 -9.25 -10.01
CA VAL A 267 1.42 -9.26 -8.66
C VAL A 267 1.14 -7.95 -7.94
N GLU A 268 1.15 -7.97 -6.61
CA GLU A 268 1.31 -6.74 -5.86
C GLU A 268 2.67 -6.09 -6.17
N VAL A 269 2.84 -4.80 -5.89
CA VAL A 269 4.13 -4.11 -6.08
C VAL A 269 5.26 -4.81 -5.30
N SER A 270 4.93 -5.45 -4.16
CA SER A 270 5.88 -6.25 -3.39
C SER A 270 6.49 -7.43 -4.16
N GLU A 271 5.83 -7.87 -5.24
CA GLU A 271 6.12 -9.12 -5.97
C GLU A 271 6.03 -10.39 -5.10
N CYS A 272 5.59 -10.26 -3.85
CA CYS A 272 5.49 -11.37 -2.92
C CYS A 272 4.13 -12.08 -2.99
N LEU A 273 3.08 -11.40 -3.48
CA LEU A 273 1.71 -11.91 -3.55
C LEU A 273 1.09 -11.62 -4.92
N TYR A 274 0.17 -12.48 -5.35
CA TYR A 274 -0.62 -12.23 -6.54
C TYR A 274 -1.76 -11.25 -6.25
N LEU A 275 -1.92 -10.26 -7.12
CA LEU A 275 -2.85 -9.14 -6.94
C LEU A 275 -4.33 -9.57 -6.99
N MET A 276 -4.64 -10.66 -7.68
CA MET A 276 -6.01 -11.06 -7.98
C MET A 276 -6.56 -12.14 -7.07
N PHE A 277 -5.79 -12.59 -6.08
CA PHE A 277 -6.18 -13.67 -5.16
C PHE A 277 -6.10 -13.20 -3.70
N GLY A 278 -7.11 -13.51 -2.89
CA GLY A 278 -7.16 -13.11 -1.48
C GLY A 278 -7.61 -11.67 -1.22
N HIS A 279 -8.03 -10.95 -2.26
CA HIS A 279 -8.53 -9.58 -2.18
C HIS A 279 -10.03 -9.46 -2.48
N LYS A 280 -10.61 -8.29 -2.16
CA LYS A 280 -12.05 -8.02 -2.31
C LYS A 280 -12.49 -7.66 -3.73
N TRP A 281 -11.56 -7.35 -4.62
CA TRP A 281 -11.85 -6.98 -6.01
C TRP A 281 -11.82 -8.21 -6.92
N SER A 282 -12.55 -8.11 -8.02
CA SER A 282 -12.66 -9.13 -9.05
C SER A 282 -12.07 -8.66 -10.39
N ARG A 283 -11.89 -9.60 -11.33
CA ARG A 283 -11.60 -9.30 -12.75
C ARG A 283 -12.63 -8.31 -13.33
N GLN A 284 -13.91 -8.52 -13.00
CA GLN A 284 -15.01 -7.70 -13.51
C GLN A 284 -14.97 -6.27 -12.99
N ASP A 285 -14.57 -6.06 -11.73
CA ASP A 285 -14.40 -4.72 -11.15
C ASP A 285 -13.36 -3.92 -11.95
N ILE A 286 -12.22 -4.54 -12.28
CA ILE A 286 -11.15 -3.91 -13.06
C ILE A 286 -11.62 -3.62 -14.48
N ASN A 287 -12.24 -4.60 -15.16
CA ASN A 287 -12.73 -4.40 -16.52
C ASN A 287 -13.74 -3.23 -16.60
N SER A 288 -14.68 -3.21 -15.67
CA SER A 288 -15.71 -2.16 -15.57
C SER A 288 -15.09 -0.80 -15.24
N PHE A 289 -14.10 -0.74 -14.35
CA PHE A 289 -13.37 0.49 -14.07
C PHE A 289 -12.64 1.02 -15.29
N MET A 290 -11.92 0.17 -16.04
CA MET A 290 -11.20 0.59 -17.25
C MET A 290 -12.15 1.08 -18.34
N TYR A 291 -13.28 0.41 -18.54
CA TYR A 291 -14.33 0.84 -19.47
C TYR A 291 -14.91 2.22 -19.09
N ASN A 292 -15.27 2.40 -17.81
CA ASN A 292 -15.81 3.67 -17.33
C ASN A 292 -14.76 4.79 -17.39
N LEU A 293 -13.49 4.49 -17.09
CA LEU A 293 -12.38 5.44 -17.18
C LEU A 293 -12.15 5.88 -18.64
N TRP A 294 -12.19 4.95 -19.60
CA TRP A 294 -12.10 5.28 -21.04
C TRP A 294 -13.18 6.28 -21.46
N ASN A 295 -14.44 5.98 -21.14
CA ASN A 295 -15.59 6.80 -21.50
C ASN A 295 -15.56 8.15 -20.79
N TYR A 296 -15.19 8.17 -19.51
CA TYR A 296 -15.07 9.38 -18.72
C TYR A 296 -14.03 10.35 -19.32
N LEU A 297 -12.97 9.82 -19.91
CA LEU A 297 -11.91 10.60 -20.56
C LEU A 297 -12.26 11.04 -21.99
N GLU A 298 -13.42 10.65 -22.51
CA GLU A 298 -13.88 10.93 -23.88
C GLU A 298 -12.88 10.48 -24.95
N TYR A 299 -12.28 9.30 -24.73
CA TYR A 299 -11.40 8.69 -25.71
C TYR A 299 -12.23 8.10 -26.86
N ASN A 300 -12.05 8.67 -28.06
CA ASN A 300 -12.61 8.12 -29.29
C ASN A 300 -12.13 6.67 -29.50
N LYS A 301 -12.99 5.85 -30.14
CA LYS A 301 -12.66 4.52 -30.62
C LYS A 301 -11.46 4.52 -31.56
#